data_AF-A0A699W4Q2-F1
#
_entry.id   AF-A0A699W4Q2-F1
#
_cell.length_a   1.000
_cell.length_b   1.000
_cell.length_c   1.000
_cell.angle_alpha   90.00
_cell.angle_beta   90.00
_cell.angle_gamma   90.00
#
_symmetry.space_group_name_H-M   'P 1'
#
loop_
_entity.id
_entity.type
_entity.pdbx_description
1 polymer ?
#
loop_
_entity_poly.entity_id
_entity_poly.type
_entity_poly.pdbx_seq_one_letter_code
_entity_poly.pdbx_strand_id
1 'polypeptide(L)' 'KYGLDDNTVDFIGHALALHRDDRYLNEPALDTVKRMKLYAESLARFQGGSPYIYPLYGLGELP' A
#
# COMPACT_ATOMS: atom_id res chain seq x y z
N LYS A 1 -16.94 11.62 -7.67
CA LYS A 1 -17.78 10.67 -6.89
C LYS A 1 -17.56 10.78 -5.39
N TYR A 2 -16.31 10.97 -4.92
CA TYR A 2 -16.02 11.08 -3.47
C TYR A 2 -15.29 12.38 -3.06
N GLY A 3 -14.98 13.27 -4.01
CA GLY A 3 -14.45 14.61 -3.71
C GLY A 3 -13.10 14.61 -2.99
N LEU A 4 -12.28 13.59 -3.20
CA LEU A 4 -10.92 13.53 -2.66
C LEU A 4 -10.07 14.61 -3.34
N ASP A 5 -9.24 15.29 -2.56
CA ASP A 5 -8.24 16.19 -3.11
C ASP A 5 -7.10 15.41 -3.80
N ASP A 6 -6.38 16.07 -4.70
CA ASP A 6 -5.32 15.44 -5.51
C ASP A 6 -4.18 14.87 -4.65
N ASN A 7 -3.76 15.55 -3.57
CA ASN A 7 -2.75 15.02 -2.64
C ASN A 7 -3.25 13.79 -1.88
N THR A 8 -4.55 13.74 -1.55
CA THR A 8 -5.16 12.56 -0.92
C THR A 8 -5.15 11.38 -1.90
N VAL A 9 -5.43 11.63 -3.19
CA VAL A 9 -5.34 10.61 -4.24
C VAL A 9 -3.91 10.10 -4.39
N ASP A 10 -2.93 11.00 -4.45
CA ASP A 10 -1.50 10.65 -4.54
C ASP A 10 -1.03 9.84 -3.34
N PHE A 11 -1.40 10.26 -2.12
CA PHE A 11 -1.04 9.54 -0.90
C PHE A 11 -1.64 8.13 -0.88
N ILE A 12 -2.92 7.99 -1.22
CA ILE A 12 -3.57 6.67 -1.28
C ILE A 12 -2.95 5.79 -2.38
N GLY A 13 -2.67 6.36 -3.56
CA GLY A 13 -2.09 5.63 -4.68
C GLY A 13 -0.68 5.13 -4.43
N HIS A 14 0.21 6.03 -3.99
CA HIS A 14 1.63 5.75 -3.89
C HIS A 14 2.05 5.22 -2.52
N ALA A 15 1.50 5.74 -1.43
CA ALA A 15 1.92 5.34 -0.08
C ALA A 15 1.16 4.12 0.45
N LEU A 16 -0.14 3.99 0.14
CA LEU A 16 -0.96 2.86 0.60
C LEU A 16 -1.07 1.74 -0.43
N ALA A 17 -1.40 2.06 -1.69
CA ALA A 17 -1.53 1.06 -2.75
C ALA A 17 -0.19 0.70 -3.42
N LEU A 18 0.89 1.46 -3.13
CA LEU A 18 2.25 1.23 -3.60
C LEU A 18 2.37 1.23 -5.14
N HIS A 19 1.57 2.07 -5.81
CA HIS A 19 1.73 2.32 -7.25
C HIS A 19 2.99 3.15 -7.50
N ARG A 20 3.71 2.83 -8.58
CA ARG A 20 4.96 3.52 -8.95
C ARG A 20 4.74 4.78 -9.79
N ASP A 21 3.60 4.82 -10.47
CA ASP A 21 3.21 5.85 -11.43
C ASP A 21 1.67 5.94 -11.47
N ASP A 22 1.14 6.95 -12.15
CA ASP A 22 -0.28 7.32 -12.10
C ASP A 22 -1.16 6.53 -13.08
N ARG A 23 -0.62 5.49 -13.73
CA ARG A 23 -1.41 4.70 -14.70
C ARG A 23 -2.65 4.09 -14.05
N TYR A 24 -2.59 3.78 -12.76
CA TYR A 24 -3.71 3.22 -11.99
C TYR A 24 -4.96 4.12 -12.00
N LEU A 25 -4.82 5.43 -12.25
CA LEU A 25 -5.96 6.35 -12.37
C LEU A 25 -6.84 6.07 -13.58
N ASN A 26 -6.28 5.42 -14.61
CA ASN A 26 -6.95 5.08 -15.86
C ASN A 26 -7.32 3.59 -15.97
N GLU A 27 -7.11 2.83 -14.90
CA GLU A 27 -7.36 1.38 -14.83
C GLU A 27 -8.57 1.06 -13.93
N PRO A 28 -9.14 -0.16 -14.02
CA PRO A 28 -10.18 -0.58 -13.09
C PRO A 28 -9.74 -0.54 -11.63
N ALA A 29 -10.49 0.16 -10.78
CA ALA A 29 -10.15 0.42 -9.38
C ALA A 29 -10.01 -0.83 -8.49
N LEU A 30 -10.44 -2.02 -8.94
CA LEU A 30 -10.44 -3.25 -8.15
C LEU A 30 -9.04 -3.63 -7.65
N ASP A 31 -8.00 -3.44 -8.48
CA ASP A 31 -6.62 -3.74 -8.09
C ASP A 31 -6.15 -2.83 -6.95
N THR A 32 -6.32 -1.51 -7.13
CA THR A 32 -6.00 -0.49 -6.11
C THR A 32 -6.72 -0.75 -4.79
N VAL A 33 -8.00 -1.09 -4.82
CA VAL A 33 -8.78 -1.40 -3.60
C VAL A 33 -8.23 -2.65 -2.89
N LYS A 34 -7.85 -3.69 -3.62
CA LYS A 34 -7.25 -4.90 -3.03
C LYS A 34 -5.90 -4.59 -2.38
N ARG A 35 -5.06 -3.77 -3.02
CA ARG A 35 -3.76 -3.32 -2.47
C ARG A 35 -3.94 -2.51 -1.18
N MET A 36 -4.89 -1.58 -1.17
CA MET A 36 -5.22 -0.80 0.03
C MET A 36 -5.68 -1.71 1.19
N LYS A 37 -6.54 -2.69 0.89
CA LYS A 37 -7.00 -3.67 1.90
C LYS A 37 -5.83 -4.48 2.45
N LEU A 38 -4.94 -4.96 1.58
CA LEU A 38 -3.73 -5.69 1.99
C LEU A 38 -2.84 -4.83 2.91
N TYR A 39 -2.62 -3.56 2.58
CA TYR A 39 -1.85 -2.64 3.41
C TYR A 39 -2.46 -2.51 4.81
N ALA A 40 -3.78 -2.27 4.88
CA ALA A 40 -4.48 -2.10 6.16
C ALA A 40 -4.47 -3.37 7.01
N GLU A 41 -4.67 -4.54 6.40
CA GLU A 41 -4.61 -5.84 7.09
C GLU A 41 -3.20 -6.13 7.61
N SER A 42 -2.16 -5.84 6.82
CA SER A 42 -0.76 -5.98 7.24
C SER A 42 -0.40 -5.05 8.40
N LEU A 43 -0.85 -3.79 8.35
CA LEU A 43 -0.64 -2.82 9.43
C LEU A 43 -1.31 -3.27 10.73
N ALA A 44 -2.53 -3.81 10.65
CA ALA A 44 -3.28 -4.28 11.82
C ALA A 44 -2.69 -5.57 12.44
N ARG A 45 -1.87 -6.31 11.70
CA ARG A 45 -1.37 -7.62 12.12
C ARG A 45 -0.32 -7.56 13.23
N PHE A 46 0.50 -6.52 13.28
CA PHE A 46 1.63 -6.43 14.21
C PHE A 46 1.66 -5.08 14.92
N GLN A 47 2.15 -5.05 16.17
CA GLN A 47 2.31 -3.82 16.96
C GLN A 47 3.48 -2.92 16.48
N GLY A 48 4.02 -3.16 15.29
CA GLY A 48 5.22 -2.51 14.76
C GLY A 48 5.00 -1.15 14.08
N GLY A 49 3.75 -0.67 14.01
CA GLY A 49 3.43 0.66 13.46
C GLY A 49 3.62 0.82 11.95
N SER A 50 3.91 -0.26 11.22
CA SER A 50 4.05 -0.28 9.76
C SER A 50 3.55 -1.61 9.17
N PRO A 51 3.20 -1.67 7.89
CA PRO A 51 2.77 -2.91 7.22
C PRO A 51 3.96 -3.81 6.81
N TYR A 52 5.20 -3.40 7.11
CA TYR A 52 6.42 -4.07 6.66
C TYR A 52 7.07 -4.84 7.80
N ILE A 53 7.77 -5.92 7.45
CA ILE A 53 8.59 -6.71 8.36
C ILE A 53 10.01 -6.84 7.78
N TYR A 54 10.99 -6.99 8.65
CA TYR A 54 12.38 -7.23 8.26
C TYR A 54 12.99 -8.31 9.16
N PRO A 55 13.65 -9.35 8.61
CA PRO A 55 14.27 -10.40 9.41
C PRO A 55 15.43 -9.87 10.26
N LEU A 56 15.62 -10.43 11.46
CA LEU A 56 16.61 -9.95 12.43
C LEU A 56 18.06 -9.96 11.91
N TYR A 57 18.39 -10.86 10.98
CA TYR A 57 19.74 -10.99 10.40
C TYR A 57 19.79 -10.59 8.92
N GLY A 58 18.76 -9.89 8.45
CA GLY A 58 18.68 -9.40 7.08
C GLY A 58 18.11 -10.41 6.08
N LEU A 59 18.13 -10.01 4.81
CA LEU A 59 17.46 -10.76 3.73
C LEU A 59 18.16 -12.09 3.37
N GLY A 60 19.39 -12.31 3.85
CA GLY A 60 20.13 -13.57 3.62
C GLY A 60 19.56 -14.79 4.33
N GLU A 61 18.65 -14.60 5.29
CA GLU A 61 17.93 -15.69 5.98
C GLU A 61 16.75 -16.24 5.15
N LEU A 62 16.41 -15.61 4.03
CA LEU A 62 15.37 -16.09 3.13
C LEU A 62 15.96 -17.15 2.17
N PRO A 63 15.27 -18.28 1.93
CA PRO A 63 15.76 -19.38 1.09
C PRO A 63 15.82 -19.04 -0.40
#